data_AF-C4MAH3-F1
#
_entry.id   AF-C4MAH3-F1
#
_cell.length_a   1.000
_cell.length_b   1.000
_cell.length_c   1.000
_cell.angle_alpha   90.00
_cell.angle_beta   90.00
_cell.angle_gamma   90.00
#
_symmetry.space_group_name_H-M   'P 1'
#
loop_
_entity.id
_entity.type
_entity.pdbx_description
1 polymer ?
#
loop_
_entity_poly.entity_id
_entity_poly.type
_entity_poly.pdbx_seq_one_letter_code
_entity_poly.pdbx_strand_id
1 'polypeptide(L)'
;MSFIRTDEITPHHILIEKDNNFVPSFLNKEFDIESVYPNNNSNNSKELDKFNETVEKINVAGENESMCCGNNDKKNDADESLLRQFAQLKPSASKHYKTLTKPPINSTDPINWEIPEICNGRIDVVWLWVNGSDPQWLYQYKQFNNKIKPSFYRDYQTLLYSIRSVYMYAPYIKKYHILTSDQVPSFLQQPNDLKSFKIVSGNYSLEIVSHRQVFDKKNIPTFNSDAIESVIHRIPDLSECFVYLNDDMLLSRNAPPSVWFNKNELRLFTHPKFQCPNRKRMKKIVWDRSLAFTNILLNNVFNEPKATPHPYLSHNCYFLQKSVLQKLENTFERQYNFTRDSKVRNDRSMNVPYAHFLYHLHNQTGKVQPEADWFYFDKLTEKRLNNMMLFKNIDYLEPYCICINDAFTKGKRIVDKEIDFAIKQLEKRYPVPSPFEKVK
;
A
#
# COMPACT_ATOMS: atom_id res chain seq x y z
N MET A 1 -30.86 42.00 -25.74
CA MET A 1 -29.56 41.99 -25.05
C MET A 1 -29.82 41.95 -23.55
N SER A 2 -29.77 40.76 -22.95
CA SER A 2 -29.87 40.57 -21.50
C SER A 2 -28.70 39.70 -21.09
N PHE A 3 -27.76 40.28 -20.35
CA PHE A 3 -26.62 39.60 -19.77
C PHE A 3 -27.08 38.75 -18.58
N ILE A 4 -26.85 37.44 -18.65
CA ILE A 4 -26.97 36.53 -17.52
C ILE A 4 -25.60 36.52 -16.83
N ARG A 5 -25.58 36.91 -15.55
CA ARG A 5 -24.44 36.75 -14.64
C ARG A 5 -24.20 35.27 -14.42
N THR A 6 -23.01 34.80 -14.73
CA THR A 6 -22.47 33.54 -14.22
C THR A 6 -21.93 33.83 -12.81
N ASP A 7 -22.58 33.28 -11.80
CA ASP A 7 -22.04 33.25 -10.44
C ASP A 7 -20.77 32.39 -10.44
N GLU A 8 -19.66 33.03 -10.07
CA GLU A 8 -18.36 32.40 -9.86
C GLU A 8 -18.45 31.48 -8.63
N ILE A 9 -18.42 30.16 -8.86
CA ILE A 9 -18.07 29.20 -7.82
C ILE A 9 -16.55 29.29 -7.65
N THR A 10 -16.08 30.20 -6.80
CA THR A 10 -14.69 30.15 -6.32
C THR A 10 -14.49 28.88 -5.50
N PRO A 11 -13.54 28.00 -5.85
CA PRO A 11 -13.10 26.95 -4.95
C PRO A 11 -12.60 27.61 -3.67
N HIS A 12 -13.12 27.22 -2.51
CA HIS A 12 -12.47 27.52 -1.24
C HIS A 12 -11.11 26.80 -1.24
N HIS A 13 -10.08 27.43 -1.82
CA HIS A 13 -8.72 27.13 -1.48
C HIS A 13 -8.56 27.53 -0.03
N ILE A 14 -8.82 26.58 0.88
CA ILE A 14 -8.27 26.67 2.23
C ILE A 14 -6.77 26.58 2.02
N LEU A 15 -6.15 27.76 1.92
CA LEU A 15 -4.73 27.90 2.20
C LEU A 15 -4.56 27.26 3.57
N ILE A 16 -3.85 26.13 3.60
CA ILE A 16 -3.36 25.62 4.87
C ILE A 16 -2.24 26.60 5.23
N GLU A 17 -2.63 27.77 5.74
CA GLU A 17 -1.69 28.78 6.17
C GLU A 17 -0.82 28.16 7.25
N LYS A 18 0.47 28.52 7.25
CA LYS A 18 1.39 28.17 8.32
C LYS A 18 0.87 28.81 9.59
N ASP A 19 0.04 28.10 10.33
CA ASP A 19 -0.29 28.50 11.69
C ASP A 19 0.91 28.17 12.57
N ASN A 20 1.90 29.06 12.58
CA ASN A 20 3.07 29.01 13.46
C ASN A 20 2.67 29.07 14.95
N ASN A 21 1.41 29.41 15.26
CA ASN A 21 0.82 29.37 16.59
C ASN A 21 0.03 28.10 16.88
N PHE A 22 -0.05 27.15 15.95
CA PHE A 22 -0.59 25.82 16.24
C PHE A 22 0.43 25.01 17.05
N VAL A 23 0.54 25.39 18.31
CA VAL A 23 0.83 24.49 19.40
C VAL A 23 -0.52 23.93 19.82
N PRO A 24 -0.89 22.73 19.37
CA PRO A 24 -1.70 21.85 20.18
C PRO A 24 -1.37 21.99 21.67
N SER A 25 -2.30 22.52 22.46
CA SER A 25 -2.27 22.24 23.91
C SER A 25 -2.24 20.72 24.17
N PHE A 26 -2.67 19.92 23.19
CA PHE A 26 -2.61 18.46 23.17
C PHE A 26 -1.24 17.83 22.85
N LEU A 27 -0.20 18.59 22.46
CA LEU A 27 1.17 18.05 22.38
C LEU A 27 1.87 18.06 23.75
N ASN A 28 1.28 18.68 24.76
CA ASN A 28 1.74 18.58 26.14
C ASN A 28 1.19 17.29 26.78
N LYS A 29 2.01 16.23 26.74
CA LYS A 29 1.99 14.99 27.55
C LYS A 29 0.72 14.13 27.72
N GLU A 30 -0.48 14.50 27.26
CA GLU A 30 -1.71 13.72 27.53
C GLU A 30 -2.70 13.63 26.35
N PHE A 31 -2.25 13.48 25.09
CA PHE A 31 -3.19 13.14 24.03
C PHE A 31 -3.56 11.66 24.06
N ASP A 32 -4.71 11.37 24.63
CA ASP A 32 -5.34 10.05 24.59
C ASP A 32 -6.36 9.99 23.45
N ILE A 33 -6.09 9.14 22.45
CA ILE A 33 -7.01 8.86 21.34
C ILE A 33 -8.35 8.33 21.88
N GLU A 34 -8.35 7.61 22.99
CA GLU A 34 -9.55 7.04 23.60
C GLU A 34 -10.47 8.12 24.19
N SER A 35 -9.92 9.26 24.64
CA SER A 35 -10.72 10.42 25.07
C SER A 35 -11.57 11.03 23.96
N VAL A 36 -11.11 10.94 22.71
CA VAL A 36 -11.79 11.49 21.52
C VAL A 36 -12.79 10.49 20.94
N TYR A 37 -12.45 9.21 21.03
CA TYR A 37 -13.28 8.11 20.54
C TYR A 37 -13.64 7.16 21.69
N PRO A 38 -14.47 7.58 22.66
CA PRO A 38 -14.80 6.76 23.82
C PRO A 38 -15.50 5.45 23.40
N ASN A 39 -15.19 4.39 24.13
CA ASN A 39 -15.88 3.11 24.00
C ASN A 39 -17.32 3.23 24.52
N ASN A 40 -18.27 3.55 23.64
CA ASN A 40 -19.68 3.50 24.02
C ASN A 40 -20.12 2.04 24.17
N ASN A 41 -20.17 1.55 25.42
CA ASN A 41 -21.00 0.41 25.80
C ASN A 41 -22.49 0.85 25.92
N SER A 42 -23.02 1.58 24.92
CA SER A 42 -24.43 1.96 24.92
C SER A 42 -25.24 0.97 24.08
N ASN A 43 -26.33 0.47 24.67
CA ASN A 43 -27.19 -0.61 24.19
C ASN A 43 -27.83 -0.42 22.79
N ASN A 44 -27.52 0.65 22.06
CA ASN A 44 -28.02 0.90 20.70
C ASN A 44 -27.16 0.25 19.59
N SER A 45 -26.03 -0.41 19.93
CA SER A 45 -25.25 -1.18 18.94
C SER A 45 -25.86 -2.55 18.60
N LYS A 46 -26.85 -3.02 19.37
CA LYS A 46 -27.41 -4.38 19.24
C LYS A 46 -28.17 -4.64 17.94
N GLU A 47 -28.71 -3.62 17.27
CA GLU A 47 -29.36 -3.80 15.97
C GLU A 47 -28.36 -3.83 14.80
N LEU A 48 -27.22 -3.14 14.90
CA LEU A 48 -26.14 -3.20 13.90
C LEU A 48 -25.22 -4.43 14.09
N ASP A 49 -25.09 -4.91 15.33
CA ASP A 49 -24.28 -6.09 15.68
C ASP A 49 -24.98 -7.40 15.26
N LYS A 50 -26.33 -7.47 15.28
CA LYS A 50 -27.09 -8.66 14.81
C LYS A 50 -26.96 -8.95 13.31
N PHE A 51 -26.72 -7.93 12.48
CA PHE A 51 -26.52 -8.12 11.04
C PHE A 51 -25.13 -8.72 10.70
N ASN A 52 -24.14 -8.54 11.59
CA ASN A 52 -22.76 -8.97 11.36
C ASN A 52 -22.44 -10.36 11.96
N GLU A 53 -23.14 -10.79 13.02
CA GLU A 53 -22.93 -12.11 13.64
C GLU A 53 -23.35 -13.30 12.76
N THR A 54 -24.22 -13.09 11.77
CA THR A 54 -24.64 -14.18 10.87
C THR A 54 -23.56 -14.61 9.88
N VAL A 55 -22.53 -13.77 9.64
CA VAL A 55 -21.50 -14.03 8.62
C VAL A 55 -20.26 -14.74 9.19
N GLU A 56 -19.97 -14.64 10.49
CA GLU A 56 -18.82 -15.32 11.10
C GLU A 56 -19.06 -16.82 11.37
N LYS A 57 -20.31 -17.30 11.34
CA LYS A 57 -20.65 -18.71 11.57
C LYS A 57 -20.46 -19.65 10.37
N ILE A 58 -19.99 -19.15 9.22
CA ILE A 58 -19.77 -19.98 8.01
C ILE A 58 -18.33 -20.53 7.91
N ASN A 59 -17.38 -20.08 8.74
CA ASN A 59 -15.96 -20.48 8.62
C ASN A 59 -15.41 -21.36 9.75
N VAL A 60 -16.27 -21.98 10.56
CA VAL A 60 -15.84 -22.92 11.62
C VAL A 60 -16.71 -24.18 11.60
N ALA A 61 -16.46 -25.06 10.62
CA ALA A 61 -16.83 -26.47 10.70
C ALA A 61 -15.98 -27.27 9.71
N GLY A 62 -15.03 -28.04 10.24
CA GLY A 62 -14.15 -28.90 9.43
C GLY A 62 -12.86 -29.27 10.15
N GLU A 63 -12.94 -29.63 11.43
CA GLU A 63 -11.88 -30.36 12.12
C GLU A 63 -12.32 -31.82 12.26
N ASN A 64 -11.61 -32.70 11.54
CA ASN A 64 -11.16 -34.01 11.99
C ASN A 64 -10.54 -34.70 10.78
N GLU A 65 -9.23 -34.93 10.80
CA GLU A 65 -8.69 -36.28 10.61
C GLU A 65 -7.18 -36.32 10.85
N SER A 66 -6.78 -37.46 11.37
CA SER A 66 -5.54 -37.73 12.07
C SER A 66 -4.38 -38.13 11.16
N MET A 67 -3.22 -38.00 11.78
CA MET A 67 -1.89 -38.44 11.38
C MET A 67 -1.84 -39.88 10.82
N CYS A 68 -1.13 -40.07 9.69
CA CYS A 68 -0.52 -41.35 9.38
C CYS A 68 0.69 -41.20 8.43
N CYS A 69 1.88 -41.50 8.97
CA CYS A 69 3.14 -41.67 8.24
C CYS A 69 3.05 -42.87 7.28
N GLY A 70 3.70 -42.78 6.11
CA GLY A 70 3.99 -43.94 5.25
C GLY A 70 4.05 -43.65 3.76
N ASN A 71 5.25 -43.86 3.21
CA ASN A 71 5.67 -44.19 1.83
C ASN A 71 5.41 -43.22 0.65
N ASN A 72 6.39 -43.22 -0.26
CA ASN A 72 6.68 -42.23 -1.31
C ASN A 72 5.68 -42.14 -2.48
N ASP A 73 4.51 -42.80 -2.41
CA ASP A 73 3.49 -42.76 -3.47
C ASP A 73 2.33 -41.76 -3.20
N LYS A 74 2.24 -41.19 -1.99
CA LYS A 74 1.14 -40.29 -1.58
C LYS A 74 1.19 -38.86 -2.14
N LYS A 75 2.25 -38.49 -2.88
CA LYS A 75 2.41 -37.11 -3.37
C LYS A 75 1.42 -36.79 -4.49
N ASN A 76 1.07 -37.77 -5.33
CA ASN A 76 0.16 -37.58 -6.46
C ASN A 76 -1.32 -37.52 -6.03
N ASP A 77 -1.76 -38.35 -5.08
CA ASP A 77 -3.16 -38.37 -4.64
C ASP A 77 -3.57 -37.10 -3.87
N ALA A 78 -2.68 -36.56 -3.04
CA ALA A 78 -2.94 -35.33 -2.31
C ALA A 78 -3.02 -34.12 -3.24
N ASP A 79 -2.13 -34.05 -4.25
CA ASP A 79 -2.14 -33.01 -5.26
C ASP A 79 -3.37 -33.13 -6.19
N GLU A 80 -3.79 -34.35 -6.57
CA GLU A 80 -5.04 -34.58 -7.30
C GLU A 80 -6.28 -34.18 -6.50
N SER A 81 -6.34 -34.54 -5.22
CA SER A 81 -7.44 -34.16 -4.33
C SER A 81 -7.55 -32.65 -4.17
N LEU A 82 -6.42 -31.96 -4.00
CA LEU A 82 -6.34 -30.50 -3.99
C LEU A 82 -6.84 -29.88 -5.31
N LEU A 83 -6.42 -30.43 -6.45
CA LEU A 83 -6.88 -29.98 -7.77
C LEU A 83 -8.38 -30.18 -7.97
N ARG A 84 -8.95 -31.31 -7.50
CA ARG A 84 -10.40 -31.57 -7.53
C ARG A 84 -11.17 -30.57 -6.67
N GLN A 85 -10.70 -30.30 -5.45
CA GLN A 85 -11.30 -29.29 -4.58
C GLN A 85 -11.22 -27.90 -5.22
N PHE A 86 -10.06 -27.54 -5.80
CA PHE A 86 -9.88 -26.27 -6.48
C PHE A 86 -10.76 -26.08 -7.71
N ALA A 87 -10.99 -27.14 -8.48
CA ALA A 87 -11.89 -27.11 -9.64
C ALA A 87 -13.34 -26.79 -9.24
N GLN A 88 -13.76 -27.19 -8.03
CA GLN A 88 -15.11 -26.97 -7.51
C GLN A 88 -15.31 -25.56 -6.90
N LEU A 89 -14.24 -24.84 -6.56
CA LEU A 89 -14.34 -23.49 -5.97
C LEU A 89 -14.84 -22.47 -7.01
N LYS A 90 -15.88 -21.70 -6.69
CA LYS A 90 -16.33 -20.56 -7.51
C LYS A 90 -15.71 -19.26 -7.00
N PRO A 91 -15.18 -18.39 -7.87
CA PRO A 91 -14.73 -17.06 -7.47
C PRO A 91 -15.82 -16.29 -6.73
N SER A 92 -15.44 -15.53 -5.71
CA SER A 92 -16.37 -14.60 -5.04
C SER A 92 -16.74 -13.48 -6.02
N ALA A 93 -18.02 -13.40 -6.38
CA ALA A 93 -18.48 -12.49 -7.43
C ALA A 93 -18.49 -11.02 -6.98
N SER A 94 -17.92 -10.16 -7.82
CA SER A 94 -18.32 -8.79 -8.02
C SER A 94 -18.44 -8.60 -9.54
N LYS A 95 -19.63 -8.23 -10.02
CA LYS A 95 -19.83 -7.83 -11.41
C LYS A 95 -19.35 -6.38 -11.49
N HIS A 96 -18.45 -6.04 -12.42
CA HIS A 96 -18.63 -5.01 -13.48
C HIS A 96 -17.31 -4.79 -14.26
N TYR A 97 -17.46 -4.47 -15.55
CA TYR A 97 -16.43 -4.13 -16.56
C TYR A 97 -15.51 -5.24 -17.08
N LYS A 98 -16.01 -5.95 -18.10
CA LYS A 98 -15.27 -6.86 -19.01
C LYS A 98 -14.63 -6.14 -20.21
N THR A 99 -14.41 -4.83 -20.15
CA THR A 99 -14.07 -4.05 -21.34
C THR A 99 -12.91 -3.10 -21.09
N LEU A 100 -11.71 -3.65 -20.93
CA LEU A 100 -10.48 -3.07 -21.47
C LEU A 100 -9.58 -4.24 -21.88
N THR A 101 -9.39 -4.39 -23.20
CA THR A 101 -8.53 -5.41 -23.79
C THR A 101 -7.10 -5.26 -23.25
N LYS A 102 -6.50 -6.38 -22.82
CA LYS A 102 -5.05 -6.48 -22.59
C LYS A 102 -4.36 -5.92 -23.85
N PRO A 103 -3.51 -4.89 -23.77
CA PRO A 103 -2.63 -4.58 -24.88
C PRO A 103 -1.78 -5.83 -25.14
N PRO A 104 -1.52 -6.18 -26.40
CA PRO A 104 -0.57 -7.24 -26.67
C PRO A 104 0.78 -6.85 -26.03
N ILE A 105 1.43 -7.84 -25.41
CA ILE A 105 2.74 -7.73 -24.73
C ILE A 105 3.81 -7.08 -25.63
N ASN A 106 3.56 -7.05 -26.96
CA ASN A 106 4.43 -6.54 -28.01
C ASN A 106 3.87 -5.33 -28.78
N SER A 107 2.89 -4.58 -28.25
CA SER A 107 2.48 -3.32 -28.89
C SER A 107 3.62 -2.30 -28.79
N THR A 108 4.47 -2.25 -29.81
CA THR A 108 5.45 -1.18 -30.03
C THR A 108 4.80 0.12 -30.47
N ASP A 109 3.52 0.08 -30.85
CA ASP A 109 2.73 1.26 -31.13
C ASP A 109 2.60 2.10 -29.86
N PRO A 110 2.97 3.39 -29.89
CA PRO A 110 2.80 4.27 -28.76
C PRO A 110 1.30 4.43 -28.51
N ILE A 111 0.79 3.72 -27.50
CA ILE A 111 -0.44 4.15 -26.84
C ILE A 111 -0.14 5.58 -26.37
N ASN A 112 -0.82 6.56 -26.95
CA ASN A 112 -0.66 7.95 -26.54
C ASN A 112 -1.28 8.10 -25.15
N TRP A 113 -0.48 7.84 -24.13
CA TRP A 113 -0.87 8.00 -22.75
C TRP A 113 -0.97 9.48 -22.45
N GLU A 114 -2.19 9.98 -22.32
CA GLU A 114 -2.42 11.36 -21.88
C GLU A 114 -2.03 11.48 -20.40
N ILE A 115 -0.83 12.00 -20.15
CA ILE A 115 -0.37 12.32 -18.80
C ILE A 115 -1.07 13.63 -18.39
N PRO A 116 -1.79 13.65 -17.25
CA PRO A 116 -2.45 14.86 -16.78
C PRO A 116 -1.49 16.03 -16.62
N GLU A 117 -1.96 17.24 -16.93
CA GLU A 117 -1.15 18.46 -16.87
C GLU A 117 -0.51 18.67 -15.48
N ILE A 118 -1.23 18.35 -14.41
CA ILE A 118 -0.73 18.41 -13.03
C ILE A 118 0.54 17.58 -12.78
N CYS A 119 0.79 16.56 -13.61
CA CYS A 119 1.96 15.72 -13.56
C CYS A 119 3.14 16.24 -14.37
N ASN A 120 3.01 17.39 -15.04
CA ASN A 120 4.08 18.03 -15.82
C ASN A 120 4.72 17.07 -16.84
N GLY A 121 3.90 16.23 -17.48
CA GLY A 121 4.34 15.26 -18.49
C GLY A 121 5.16 14.08 -17.95
N ARG A 122 5.26 13.88 -16.63
CA ARG A 122 6.04 12.79 -16.03
C ARG A 122 5.35 12.16 -14.82
N ILE A 123 5.30 10.82 -14.83
CA ILE A 123 4.90 10.02 -13.66
C ILE A 123 6.05 9.07 -13.34
N ASP A 124 6.54 9.12 -12.10
CA ASP A 124 7.55 8.21 -11.58
C ASP A 124 6.89 7.09 -10.75
N VAL A 125 7.66 6.09 -10.35
CA VAL A 125 7.22 5.05 -9.40
C VAL A 125 8.22 4.91 -8.25
N VAL A 126 7.71 4.72 -7.04
CA VAL A 126 8.51 4.54 -5.82
C VAL A 126 8.10 3.25 -5.12
N TRP A 127 9.09 2.43 -4.76
CA TRP A 127 8.93 1.32 -3.83
C TRP A 127 9.58 1.63 -2.50
N LEU A 128 8.89 1.26 -1.42
CA LEU A 128 9.54 1.05 -0.12
C LEU A 128 9.88 -0.43 0.01
N TRP A 129 11.13 -0.73 0.39
CA TRP A 129 11.55 -2.11 0.55
C TRP A 129 12.59 -2.29 1.64
N VAL A 130 12.50 -3.46 2.28
CA VAL A 130 13.48 -3.95 3.24
C VAL A 130 13.56 -5.47 3.15
N ASN A 131 14.77 -6.00 3.28
CA ASN A 131 15.02 -7.41 3.55
C ASN A 131 15.22 -7.60 5.06
N GLY A 132 14.18 -8.10 5.74
CA GLY A 132 14.23 -8.40 7.17
C GLY A 132 15.08 -9.60 7.55
N SER A 133 15.66 -10.34 6.58
CA SER A 133 16.63 -11.41 6.84
C SER A 133 18.08 -10.91 6.87
N ASP A 134 18.32 -9.64 6.52
CA ASP A 134 19.65 -9.02 6.59
C ASP A 134 20.17 -9.01 8.04
N PRO A 135 21.35 -9.62 8.32
CA PRO A 135 21.90 -9.68 9.67
C PRO A 135 22.18 -8.31 10.31
N GLN A 136 22.64 -7.33 9.52
CA GLN A 136 22.93 -5.99 10.02
C GLN A 136 21.63 -5.26 10.36
N TRP A 137 20.62 -5.37 9.50
CA TRP A 137 19.30 -4.80 9.77
C TRP A 137 18.66 -5.43 11.02
N LEU A 138 18.71 -6.75 11.15
CA LEU A 138 18.20 -7.49 12.30
C LEU A 138 18.90 -7.09 13.60
N TYR A 139 20.24 -6.93 13.56
CA TYR A 139 21.02 -6.49 14.70
C TYR A 139 20.58 -5.09 15.17
N GLN A 140 20.36 -4.16 14.24
CA GLN A 140 19.89 -2.81 14.55
C GLN A 140 18.45 -2.82 15.07
N TYR A 141 17.53 -3.57 14.45
CA TYR A 141 16.13 -3.65 14.87
C TYR A 141 15.99 -4.12 16.33
N LYS A 142 16.75 -5.16 16.69
CA LYS A 142 16.73 -5.73 18.04
C LYS A 142 17.16 -4.75 19.13
N GLN A 143 17.86 -3.67 18.80
CA GLN A 143 18.18 -2.62 19.78
C GLN A 143 16.95 -1.83 20.23
N PHE A 144 15.87 -1.80 19.44
CA PHE A 144 14.66 -1.03 19.70
C PHE A 144 13.45 -1.90 19.99
N ASN A 145 13.39 -3.12 19.44
CA ASN A 145 12.31 -4.05 19.69
C ASN A 145 12.79 -5.50 19.62
N ASN A 146 12.78 -6.17 20.76
CA ASN A 146 13.20 -7.57 20.88
C ASN A 146 12.20 -8.57 20.25
N LYS A 147 10.99 -8.13 19.89
CA LYS A 147 9.95 -8.97 19.28
C LYS A 147 9.78 -8.61 17.80
N ILE A 148 10.49 -9.34 16.95
CA ILE A 148 10.31 -9.25 15.50
C ILE A 148 9.08 -10.07 15.13
N LYS A 149 8.13 -9.47 14.43
CA LYS A 149 7.09 -10.22 13.73
C LYS A 149 7.56 -10.43 12.28
N PRO A 150 7.95 -11.66 11.88
CA PRO A 150 8.55 -11.90 10.57
C PRO A 150 7.68 -11.42 9.42
N SER A 151 6.35 -11.56 9.54
CA SER A 151 5.39 -11.17 8.50
C SER A 151 5.37 -9.66 8.19
N PHE A 152 6.07 -8.82 8.95
CA PHE A 152 6.18 -7.38 8.66
C PHE A 152 7.42 -7.02 7.84
N TYR A 153 8.40 -7.92 7.74
CA TYR A 153 9.72 -7.62 7.16
C TYR A 153 10.27 -8.76 6.28
N ARG A 154 9.51 -9.84 6.08
CA ARG A 154 9.98 -10.99 5.30
C ARG A 154 10.02 -10.61 3.83
N ASP A 155 11.22 -10.63 3.25
CA ASP A 155 11.42 -10.56 1.81
C ASP A 155 11.34 -11.96 1.21
N TYR A 156 10.46 -12.12 0.21
CA TYR A 156 10.32 -13.35 -0.56
C TYR A 156 10.23 -13.07 -2.07
N GLN A 157 11.01 -12.08 -2.52
CA GLN A 157 11.20 -11.70 -3.94
C GLN A 157 9.95 -11.09 -4.60
N THR A 158 8.97 -10.65 -3.83
CA THR A 158 7.79 -9.91 -4.34
C THR A 158 8.17 -8.63 -5.07
N LEU A 159 9.17 -7.90 -4.57
CA LEU A 159 9.67 -6.66 -5.20
C LEU A 159 10.06 -6.87 -6.67
N LEU A 160 10.74 -7.98 -7.00
CA LEU A 160 11.15 -8.31 -8.37
C LEU A 160 9.94 -8.30 -9.31
N TYR A 161 8.89 -9.02 -8.92
CA TYR A 161 7.67 -9.13 -9.71
C TYR A 161 6.85 -7.84 -9.69
N SER A 162 6.89 -7.07 -8.60
CA SER A 162 6.29 -5.74 -8.55
C SER A 162 6.91 -4.79 -9.57
N ILE A 163 8.24 -4.76 -9.69
CA ILE A 163 8.94 -3.95 -10.70
C ILE A 163 8.60 -4.42 -12.12
N ARG A 164 8.62 -5.74 -12.37
CA ARG A 164 8.17 -6.30 -13.66
C ARG A 164 6.74 -5.91 -13.98
N SER A 165 5.85 -5.90 -12.99
CA SER A 165 4.45 -5.52 -13.17
C SER A 165 4.28 -4.09 -13.67
N VAL A 166 5.05 -3.13 -13.13
CA VAL A 166 5.03 -1.74 -13.57
C VAL A 166 5.62 -1.61 -14.97
N TYR A 167 6.73 -2.30 -15.24
CA TYR A 167 7.32 -2.34 -16.57
C TYR A 167 6.35 -2.87 -17.64
N MET A 168 5.59 -3.93 -17.32
CA MET A 168 4.62 -4.53 -18.25
C MET A 168 3.33 -3.72 -18.40
N TYR A 169 2.83 -3.14 -17.31
CA TYR A 169 1.46 -2.61 -17.28
C TYR A 169 1.36 -1.09 -17.16
N ALA A 170 2.45 -0.37 -16.94
CA ALA A 170 2.48 1.09 -16.99
C ALA A 170 3.75 1.58 -17.72
N PRO A 171 3.94 1.22 -19.00
CA PRO A 171 5.18 1.52 -19.73
C PRO A 171 5.42 3.02 -19.94
N TYR A 172 4.46 3.91 -19.67
CA TYR A 172 4.69 5.36 -19.65
C TYR A 172 5.54 5.82 -18.46
N ILE A 173 5.62 5.03 -17.38
CA ILE A 173 6.49 5.31 -16.24
C ILE A 173 7.91 4.89 -16.64
N LYS A 174 8.81 5.87 -16.77
CA LYS A 174 10.19 5.64 -17.19
C LYS A 174 11.21 5.74 -16.07
N LYS A 175 10.84 6.35 -14.94
CA LYS A 175 11.73 6.57 -13.81
C LYS A 175 11.22 5.85 -12.56
N TYR A 176 12.09 5.01 -12.02
CA TYR A 176 11.84 4.06 -10.95
C TYR A 176 12.72 4.43 -9.76
N HIS A 177 12.19 4.31 -8.55
CA HIS A 177 12.92 4.59 -7.32
C HIS A 177 12.66 3.48 -6.30
N ILE A 178 13.70 2.99 -5.64
CA ILE A 178 13.57 2.07 -4.49
C ILE A 178 14.19 2.77 -3.29
N LEU A 179 13.36 3.16 -2.32
CA LEU A 179 13.79 3.72 -1.05
C LEU A 179 14.02 2.60 -0.05
N THR A 180 15.24 2.52 0.48
CA THR A 180 15.73 1.35 1.22
C THR A 180 16.69 1.73 2.35
N SER A 181 16.79 0.84 3.35
CA SER A 181 17.69 0.97 4.51
C SER A 181 19.11 0.51 4.19
N ASP A 182 19.76 1.08 3.17
CA ASP A 182 21.10 0.70 2.66
C ASP A 182 21.20 -0.74 2.13
N GLN A 183 20.08 -1.32 1.71
CA GLN A 183 20.03 -2.66 1.14
C GLN A 183 19.85 -2.58 -0.36
N VAL A 184 20.45 -3.53 -1.09
CA VAL A 184 20.31 -3.64 -2.53
C VAL A 184 19.58 -4.94 -2.85
N PRO A 185 18.46 -4.90 -3.60
CA PRO A 185 17.79 -6.11 -4.05
C PRO A 185 18.74 -7.04 -4.80
N SER A 186 18.70 -8.34 -4.48
CA SER A 186 19.68 -9.33 -4.97
C SER A 186 19.73 -9.46 -6.50
N PHE A 187 18.61 -9.20 -7.17
CA PHE A 187 18.45 -9.23 -8.62
C PHE A 187 19.05 -8.01 -9.34
N LEU A 188 19.59 -7.01 -8.63
CA LEU A 188 20.18 -5.79 -9.21
C LEU A 188 21.70 -5.73 -9.07
N GLN A 189 22.40 -5.31 -10.13
CA GLN A 189 23.85 -5.15 -10.11
C GLN A 189 24.23 -3.95 -9.26
N GLN A 190 24.91 -4.23 -8.15
CA GLN A 190 25.46 -3.21 -7.26
C GLN A 190 26.84 -2.78 -7.78
N PRO A 191 27.04 -1.50 -8.13
CA PRO A 191 28.35 -0.97 -8.46
C PRO A 191 29.13 -0.64 -7.18
N ASN A 192 30.37 -1.12 -7.06
CA ASN A 192 31.37 -0.71 -6.04
C ASN A 192 30.82 -0.58 -4.61
N ASP A 193 29.99 -1.55 -4.16
CA ASP A 193 29.34 -1.57 -2.84
C ASP A 193 28.48 -0.34 -2.50
N LEU A 194 28.12 0.48 -3.49
CA LEU A 194 27.30 1.68 -3.29
C LEU A 194 25.92 1.33 -2.75
N LYS A 195 25.46 2.13 -1.78
CA LYS A 195 24.11 2.02 -1.18
C LYS A 195 23.09 2.94 -1.83
N SER A 196 23.54 3.79 -2.73
CA SER A 196 22.69 4.64 -3.57
C SER A 196 23.34 4.81 -4.92
N PHE A 197 22.61 4.50 -5.97
CA PHE A 197 23.11 4.51 -7.34
C PHE A 197 21.95 4.48 -8.33
N LYS A 198 22.21 4.86 -9.58
CA LYS A 198 21.25 4.86 -10.67
C LYS A 198 21.67 3.86 -11.75
N ILE A 199 20.75 2.99 -12.15
CA ILE A 199 20.85 2.11 -13.31
C ILE A 199 20.08 2.78 -14.45
N VAL A 200 20.70 2.91 -15.62
CA VAL A 200 20.06 3.44 -16.84
C VAL A 200 20.06 2.35 -17.89
N SER A 201 18.92 2.09 -18.52
CA SER A 201 18.75 1.06 -19.55
C SER A 201 17.73 1.56 -20.59
N GLY A 202 18.23 1.93 -21.78
CA GLY A 202 17.43 2.59 -22.80
C GLY A 202 16.83 3.91 -22.30
N ASN A 203 15.51 4.07 -22.44
CA ASN A 203 14.77 5.21 -21.90
C ASN A 203 14.25 5.01 -20.46
N TYR A 204 14.65 3.93 -19.80
CA TYR A 204 14.28 3.65 -18.41
C TYR A 204 15.44 3.93 -17.46
N SER A 205 15.12 4.34 -16.23
CA SER A 205 16.11 4.41 -15.15
C SER A 205 15.54 3.98 -13.81
N LEU A 206 16.37 3.31 -13.01
CA LEU A 206 16.07 2.88 -11.65
C LEU A 206 17.10 3.48 -10.69
N GLU A 207 16.63 4.19 -9.68
CA GLU A 207 17.45 4.78 -8.63
C GLU A 207 17.26 4.02 -7.32
N ILE A 208 18.35 3.51 -6.75
CA ILE A 208 18.38 3.01 -5.38
C ILE A 208 18.67 4.20 -4.48
N VAL A 209 17.72 4.53 -3.62
CA VAL A 209 17.78 5.68 -2.73
C VAL A 209 17.96 5.18 -1.31
N SER A 210 19.08 5.54 -0.67
CA SER A 210 19.29 5.21 0.74
C SER A 210 18.42 6.11 1.62
N HIS A 211 17.92 5.57 2.74
CA HIS A 211 17.35 6.38 3.82
C HIS A 211 18.26 7.55 4.22
N ARG A 212 19.59 7.43 4.12
CA ARG A 212 20.55 8.51 4.42
C ARG A 212 20.44 9.73 3.51
N GLN A 213 19.85 9.58 2.32
CA GLN A 213 19.66 10.69 1.37
C GLN A 213 18.43 11.52 1.67
N VAL A 214 17.44 10.98 2.40
CA VAL A 214 16.12 11.61 2.59
C VAL A 214 15.78 11.89 4.06
N PHE A 215 16.41 11.18 4.99
CA PHE A 215 16.28 11.40 6.43
C PHE A 215 17.45 12.20 7.01
N ASP A 216 17.18 12.93 8.09
CA ASP A 216 18.25 13.44 8.93
C ASP A 216 18.95 12.28 9.65
N LYS A 217 20.26 12.43 9.91
CA LYS A 217 21.07 11.38 10.56
C LYS A 217 20.49 10.88 11.88
N LYS A 218 19.79 11.74 12.64
CA LYS A 218 19.15 11.39 13.92
C LYS A 218 17.95 10.44 13.75
N ASN A 219 17.26 10.50 12.61
CA ASN A 219 16.04 9.72 12.38
C ASN A 219 16.35 8.26 12.03
N ILE A 220 17.55 7.95 11.53
CA ILE A 220 17.96 6.60 11.13
C ILE A 220 18.80 5.88 12.22
N PRO A 221 18.81 4.52 12.27
CA PRO A 221 17.94 3.63 11.50
C PRO A 221 16.48 3.82 11.91
N THR A 222 15.57 3.51 10.99
CA THR A 222 14.12 3.51 11.24
C THR A 222 13.51 2.24 10.68
N PHE A 223 12.53 1.71 11.39
CA PHE A 223 11.74 0.53 11.06
C PHE A 223 10.24 0.86 11.05
N ASN A 224 9.93 2.15 11.11
CA ASN A 224 8.58 2.67 11.11
C ASN A 224 8.18 3.02 9.67
N SER A 225 7.24 2.28 9.09
CA SER A 225 6.75 2.57 7.73
C SER A 225 6.16 3.98 7.62
N ASP A 226 5.43 4.47 8.64
CA ASP A 226 4.86 5.81 8.64
C ASP A 226 5.98 6.88 8.58
N ALA A 227 7.13 6.62 9.21
CA ALA A 227 8.31 7.48 9.09
C ALA A 227 8.91 7.46 7.68
N ILE A 228 9.03 6.28 7.08
CA ILE A 228 9.59 6.11 5.72
C ILE A 228 8.68 6.76 4.68
N GLU A 229 7.37 6.57 4.78
CA GLU A 229 6.37 7.23 3.94
C GLU A 229 6.47 8.76 4.04
N SER A 230 6.78 9.29 5.23
CA SER A 230 6.89 10.72 5.47
C SER A 230 8.06 11.44 4.78
N VAL A 231 8.97 10.71 4.13
CA VAL A 231 10.12 11.31 3.44
C VAL A 231 10.17 10.97 1.95
N ILE A 232 9.16 10.28 1.40
CA ILE A 232 9.14 9.91 -0.03
C ILE A 232 9.30 11.14 -0.93
N HIS A 233 8.62 12.25 -0.64
CA HIS A 233 8.70 13.48 -1.43
C HIS A 233 10.08 14.16 -1.40
N ARG A 234 10.98 13.73 -0.52
CA ARG A 234 12.36 14.20 -0.44
C ARG A 234 13.32 13.42 -1.36
N ILE A 235 12.86 12.36 -2.03
CA ILE A 235 13.66 11.62 -3.01
C ILE A 235 14.19 12.60 -4.09
N PRO A 236 15.51 12.60 -4.36
CA PRO A 236 16.10 13.45 -5.39
C PRO A 236 15.49 13.18 -6.77
N ASP A 237 15.17 14.26 -7.50
CA ASP A 237 14.56 14.18 -8.84
C ASP A 237 13.34 13.23 -8.91
N LEU A 238 12.51 13.21 -7.85
CA LEU A 238 11.16 12.66 -7.91
C LEU A 238 10.21 13.65 -8.61
N SER A 239 9.39 13.15 -9.53
CA SER A 239 8.36 13.93 -10.26
C SER A 239 7.30 14.50 -9.34
N GLU A 240 6.52 15.45 -9.86
CA GLU A 240 5.34 15.95 -9.15
C GLU A 240 4.33 14.83 -8.86
N CYS A 241 4.06 13.99 -9.85
CA CYS A 241 3.17 12.85 -9.72
C CYS A 241 3.94 11.54 -9.66
N PHE A 242 3.61 10.64 -8.75
CA PHE A 242 4.22 9.32 -8.72
C PHE A 242 3.29 8.26 -8.14
N VAL A 243 3.50 7.01 -8.56
CA VAL A 243 2.84 5.84 -7.95
C VAL A 243 3.74 5.32 -6.82
N TYR A 244 3.21 5.19 -5.63
CA TYR A 244 3.86 4.57 -4.48
C TYR A 244 3.30 3.15 -4.27
N LEU A 245 4.21 2.17 -4.20
CA LEU A 245 3.93 0.78 -3.89
C LEU A 245 4.78 0.32 -2.69
N ASN A 246 4.21 -0.52 -1.83
CA ASN A 246 5.02 -1.46 -1.04
C ASN A 246 5.52 -2.58 -1.95
N ASP A 247 6.49 -3.36 -1.47
CA ASP A 247 7.07 -4.47 -2.23
C ASP A 247 6.07 -5.61 -2.51
N ASP A 248 5.01 -5.73 -1.71
CA ASP A 248 3.92 -6.69 -1.85
C ASP A 248 2.74 -6.20 -2.72
N MET A 249 2.84 -5.00 -3.29
CA MET A 249 1.85 -4.41 -4.20
C MET A 249 2.31 -4.54 -5.65
N LEU A 250 1.42 -4.93 -6.58
CA LEU A 250 1.76 -5.15 -7.98
C LEU A 250 0.64 -4.65 -8.90
N LEU A 251 0.97 -4.14 -10.09
CA LEU A 251 -0.03 -3.92 -11.13
C LEU A 251 -0.43 -5.26 -11.75
N SER A 252 -1.71 -5.45 -12.04
CA SER A 252 -2.24 -6.77 -12.45
C SER A 252 -2.89 -6.76 -13.84
N ARG A 253 -3.05 -5.58 -14.43
CA ARG A 253 -3.37 -5.33 -15.84
C ARG A 253 -2.90 -3.94 -16.24
N ASN A 254 -2.94 -3.65 -17.54
CA ASN A 254 -2.61 -2.35 -18.12
C ASN A 254 -3.28 -1.19 -17.36
N ALA A 255 -2.49 -0.27 -16.83
CA ALA A 255 -2.91 0.78 -15.91
C ALA A 255 -2.63 2.18 -16.50
N PRO A 256 -3.49 2.69 -17.40
CA PRO A 256 -3.39 4.07 -17.91
C PRO A 256 -3.25 5.12 -16.82
N PRO A 257 -2.77 6.35 -17.14
CA PRO A 257 -2.91 7.50 -16.24
C PRO A 257 -4.38 7.74 -15.77
N SER A 258 -5.37 7.41 -16.60
CA SER A 258 -6.81 7.50 -16.24
C SER A 258 -7.27 6.50 -15.18
N VAL A 259 -6.41 5.57 -14.75
CA VAL A 259 -6.64 4.73 -13.56
C VAL A 259 -6.54 5.57 -12.29
N TRP A 260 -5.63 6.55 -12.30
CA TRP A 260 -5.34 7.41 -11.16
C TRP A 260 -6.17 8.68 -11.20
N PHE A 261 -6.53 9.14 -12.40
CA PHE A 261 -7.28 10.38 -12.59
C PHE A 261 -8.60 10.20 -13.32
N ASN A 262 -9.52 11.10 -13.03
CA ASN A 262 -10.67 11.37 -13.87
C ASN A 262 -10.57 12.84 -14.32
N LYS A 263 -10.13 13.08 -15.56
CA LYS A 263 -9.71 14.42 -16.02
C LYS A 263 -8.60 14.95 -15.10
N ASN A 264 -8.83 16.07 -14.41
CA ASN A 264 -7.88 16.68 -13.48
C ASN A 264 -8.14 16.30 -12.00
N GLU A 265 -9.13 15.45 -11.72
CA GLU A 265 -9.45 15.01 -10.36
C GLU A 265 -8.74 13.70 -10.02
N LEU A 266 -8.07 13.64 -8.87
CA LEU A 266 -7.48 12.40 -8.38
C LEU A 266 -8.58 11.40 -7.97
N ARG A 267 -8.46 10.13 -8.35
CA ARG A 267 -9.36 9.08 -7.87
C ARG A 267 -8.97 8.69 -6.44
N LEU A 268 -9.89 8.89 -5.51
CA LEU A 268 -9.71 8.66 -4.08
C LEU A 268 -10.38 7.33 -3.71
N PHE A 269 -9.61 6.26 -3.67
CA PHE A 269 -10.17 4.92 -3.47
C PHE A 269 -10.46 4.61 -2.00
N THR A 270 -11.68 4.15 -1.73
CA THR A 270 -12.16 3.92 -0.36
C THR A 270 -12.64 2.50 -0.17
N HIS A 271 -12.33 1.95 1.00
CA HIS A 271 -12.78 0.63 1.42
C HIS A 271 -14.30 0.67 1.67
N PRO A 272 -15.10 -0.23 1.05
CA PRO A 272 -16.56 -0.10 1.01
C PRO A 272 -17.24 -0.35 2.36
N LYS A 273 -16.54 -0.99 3.31
CA LYS A 273 -17.11 -1.42 4.60
C LYS A 273 -16.53 -0.70 5.82
N PHE A 274 -15.44 0.07 5.63
CA PHE A 274 -14.72 0.67 6.77
C PHE A 274 -14.82 2.18 6.71
N GLN A 275 -14.84 2.80 7.88
CA GLN A 275 -14.67 4.23 8.09
C GLN A 275 -13.51 4.44 9.03
N CYS A 276 -12.84 5.59 8.91
CA CYS A 276 -11.77 5.99 9.81
C CYS A 276 -12.30 7.09 10.74
N PRO A 277 -12.15 6.93 12.07
CA PRO A 277 -11.51 5.80 12.75
C PRO A 277 -12.33 4.49 12.72
N ASN A 278 -11.65 3.34 12.59
CA ASN A 278 -12.28 2.04 12.81
C ASN A 278 -12.07 1.58 14.26
N ARG A 279 -13.04 1.88 15.14
CA ARG A 279 -12.93 1.64 16.59
C ARG A 279 -12.64 0.18 16.95
N LYS A 280 -13.23 -0.79 16.25
CA LYS A 280 -13.01 -2.23 16.53
C LYS A 280 -11.55 -2.62 16.23
N ARG A 281 -10.98 -2.10 15.15
CA ARG A 281 -9.61 -2.42 14.71
C ARG A 281 -8.54 -1.67 15.50
N MET A 282 -8.79 -0.42 15.88
CA MET A 282 -7.89 0.38 16.72
C MET A 282 -7.50 -0.30 18.03
N LYS A 283 -8.38 -1.12 18.61
CA LYS A 283 -8.09 -1.90 19.83
C LYS A 283 -6.92 -2.87 19.66
N LYS A 284 -6.70 -3.35 18.43
CA LYS A 284 -5.75 -4.43 18.14
C LYS A 284 -4.58 -3.98 17.27
N ILE A 285 -4.76 -2.95 16.45
CA ILE A 285 -3.84 -2.62 15.36
C ILE A 285 -3.32 -1.19 15.53
N VAL A 286 -2.00 -1.04 15.73
CA VAL A 286 -1.33 0.27 15.85
C VAL A 286 -1.55 1.13 14.60
N TRP A 287 -1.56 0.52 13.42
CA TRP A 287 -1.81 1.23 12.15
C TRP A 287 -3.19 1.87 12.08
N ASP A 288 -4.24 1.18 12.55
CA ASP A 288 -5.57 1.79 12.65
C ASP A 288 -5.61 2.96 13.65
N ARG A 289 -4.73 2.96 14.66
CA ARG A 289 -4.57 4.10 15.58
C ARG A 289 -3.84 5.27 14.93
N SER A 290 -2.80 5.03 14.10
CA SER A 290 -2.13 6.10 13.35
C SER A 290 -3.08 6.76 12.32
N LEU A 291 -3.97 5.99 11.70
CA LEU A 291 -5.06 6.53 10.88
C LEU A 291 -6.02 7.42 11.70
N ALA A 292 -6.46 6.94 12.86
CA ALA A 292 -7.35 7.70 13.75
C ALA A 292 -6.70 9.01 14.24
N PHE A 293 -5.41 8.96 14.60
CA PHE A 293 -4.63 10.14 14.96
C PHE A 293 -4.58 11.15 13.81
N THR A 294 -4.24 10.67 12.61
CA THR A 294 -4.20 11.50 11.39
C THR A 294 -5.55 12.13 11.08
N ASN A 295 -6.64 11.38 11.25
CA ASN A 295 -8.01 11.88 11.09
C ASN A 295 -8.30 13.07 12.01
N ILE A 296 -7.91 12.96 13.28
CA ILE A 296 -8.11 14.05 14.26
C ILE A 296 -7.34 15.31 13.85
N LEU A 297 -6.10 15.15 13.37
CA LEU A 297 -5.29 16.29 12.91
C LEU A 297 -5.94 17.02 11.73
N LEU A 298 -6.44 16.26 10.75
CA LEU A 298 -7.06 16.84 9.56
C LEU A 298 -8.43 17.45 9.85
N ASN A 299 -9.26 16.83 10.69
CA ASN A 299 -10.53 17.42 11.15
C ASN A 299 -10.28 18.82 11.72
N ASN A 300 -9.24 18.97 12.55
CA ASN A 300 -8.90 20.26 13.13
C ASN A 300 -8.49 21.30 12.08
N VAL A 301 -7.63 20.93 11.13
CA VAL A 301 -7.19 21.86 10.06
C VAL A 301 -8.35 22.31 9.17
N PHE A 302 -9.32 21.43 8.93
CA PHE A 302 -10.50 21.72 8.11
C PHE A 302 -11.71 22.22 8.92
N ASN A 303 -11.51 22.62 10.19
CA ASN A 303 -12.55 23.15 11.09
C ASN A 303 -13.76 22.21 11.27
N GLU A 304 -13.53 20.90 11.22
CA GLU A 304 -14.54 19.89 11.51
C GLU A 304 -14.52 19.48 12.98
N PRO A 305 -15.65 18.97 13.51
CA PRO A 305 -15.67 18.33 14.81
C PRO A 305 -14.56 17.28 14.96
N LYS A 306 -13.87 17.29 16.09
CA LYS A 306 -12.69 16.43 16.34
C LYS A 306 -12.93 14.95 16.03
N ALA A 307 -14.15 14.47 16.26
CA ALA A 307 -14.54 13.07 16.07
C ALA A 307 -15.23 12.75 14.72
N THR A 308 -15.26 13.69 13.76
CA THR A 308 -15.86 13.46 12.44
C THR A 308 -15.18 12.28 11.74
N PRO A 309 -15.94 11.23 11.37
CA PRO A 309 -15.38 10.10 10.64
C PRO A 309 -15.25 10.41 9.15
N HIS A 310 -14.21 9.86 8.53
CA HIS A 310 -13.94 9.95 7.10
C HIS A 310 -13.94 8.58 6.42
N PRO A 311 -14.08 8.54 5.09
CA PRO A 311 -13.93 7.29 4.34
C PRO A 311 -12.56 6.65 4.59
N TYR A 312 -12.55 5.33 4.72
CA TYR A 312 -11.32 4.59 4.97
C TYR A 312 -10.54 4.40 3.66
N LEU A 313 -9.29 4.87 3.62
CA LEU A 313 -8.43 4.71 2.44
C LEU A 313 -8.15 3.23 2.16
N SER A 314 -8.39 2.83 0.92
CA SER A 314 -8.11 1.49 0.42
C SER A 314 -6.63 1.15 0.49
N HIS A 315 -6.32 -0.12 0.79
CA HIS A 315 -4.95 -0.60 0.74
C HIS A 315 -4.58 -0.97 -0.70
N ASN A 316 -4.02 -0.01 -1.45
CA ASN A 316 -3.76 -0.13 -2.87
C ASN A 316 -2.42 0.49 -3.28
N CYS A 317 -2.11 0.41 -4.58
CA CYS A 317 -1.07 1.22 -5.21
C CYS A 317 -1.50 2.68 -5.14
N TYR A 318 -0.78 3.49 -4.36
CA TYR A 318 -1.16 4.87 -4.08
C TYR A 318 -0.65 5.78 -5.19
N PHE A 319 -1.49 6.71 -5.65
CA PHE A 319 -1.03 7.81 -6.50
C PHE A 319 -0.90 9.07 -5.65
N LEU A 320 0.30 9.64 -5.61
CA LEU A 320 0.64 10.75 -4.71
C LEU A 320 1.20 11.95 -5.50
N GLN A 321 0.93 13.15 -4.99
CA GLN A 321 1.45 14.42 -5.46
C GLN A 321 2.52 14.94 -4.50
N LYS A 322 3.72 15.19 -5.02
CA LYS A 322 4.90 15.64 -4.26
C LYS A 322 4.64 16.98 -3.58
N SER A 323 4.03 17.94 -4.27
CA SER A 323 3.69 19.26 -3.71
C SER A 323 2.69 19.16 -2.54
N VAL A 324 1.74 18.22 -2.61
CA VAL A 324 0.78 17.97 -1.51
C VAL A 324 1.49 17.38 -0.30
N LEU A 325 2.40 16.43 -0.49
CA LEU A 325 3.21 15.88 0.60
C LEU A 325 4.09 16.94 1.27
N GLN A 326 4.70 17.84 0.48
CA GLN A 326 5.46 18.98 1.01
C GLN A 326 4.57 19.94 1.81
N LYS A 327 3.34 20.22 1.32
CA LYS A 327 2.38 21.05 2.05
C LYS A 327 2.00 20.40 3.38
N LEU A 328 1.70 19.10 3.39
CA LEU A 328 1.40 18.35 4.61
C LEU A 328 2.56 18.37 5.60
N GLU A 329 3.80 18.20 5.15
CA GLU A 329 4.98 18.32 6.00
C GLU A 329 5.07 19.71 6.65
N ASN A 330 4.91 20.77 5.86
CA ASN A 330 4.98 22.15 6.35
C ASN A 330 3.86 22.47 7.36
N THR A 331 2.66 21.91 7.15
CA THR A 331 1.52 22.08 8.06
C THR A 331 1.72 21.32 9.37
N PHE A 332 2.20 20.08 9.29
CA PHE A 332 2.25 19.15 10.41
C PHE A 332 3.69 18.88 10.86
N GLU A 333 4.56 19.90 10.81
CA GLU A 333 6.02 19.76 11.02
C GLU A 333 6.35 19.00 12.30
N ARG A 334 5.67 19.33 13.42
CA ARG A 334 5.88 18.67 14.72
C ARG A 334 5.50 17.19 14.68
N GLN A 335 4.40 16.84 14.03
CA GLN A 335 3.90 15.46 13.92
C GLN A 335 4.75 14.66 12.95
N TYR A 336 5.23 15.27 11.86
CA TYR A 336 6.23 14.67 10.97
C TYR A 336 7.54 14.39 11.72
N ASN A 337 8.06 15.36 12.48
CA ASN A 337 9.27 15.18 13.28
C ASN A 337 9.10 14.07 14.33
N PHE A 338 8.00 14.06 15.06
CA PHE A 338 7.68 12.97 16.01
C PHE A 338 7.60 11.60 15.33
N THR A 339 6.94 11.53 14.17
CA THR A 339 6.80 10.30 13.38
C THR A 339 8.17 9.79 12.93
N ARG A 340 9.05 10.69 12.44
CA ARG A 340 10.40 10.37 11.96
C ARG A 340 11.38 10.01 13.07
N ASP A 341 11.23 10.59 14.26
CA ASP A 341 12.03 10.25 15.43
C ASP A 341 11.63 8.88 16.03
N SER A 342 10.41 8.41 15.74
CA SER A 342 9.90 7.11 16.19
C SER A 342 10.50 5.96 15.39
N LYS A 343 11.33 5.13 16.04
CA LYS A 343 12.07 4.02 15.42
C LYS A 343 11.20 2.84 14.97
N VAL A 344 10.06 2.64 15.64
CA VAL A 344 9.03 1.65 15.30
C VAL A 344 7.66 2.33 15.27
N ARG A 345 6.68 1.71 14.60
CA ARG A 345 5.34 2.30 14.43
C ARG A 345 4.72 2.68 15.78
N ASN A 346 4.19 3.90 15.85
CA ASN A 346 3.57 4.48 17.03
C ASN A 346 2.11 4.87 16.72
N ASP A 347 1.24 4.85 17.74
CA ASP A 347 -0.18 5.22 17.57
C ASP A 347 -0.41 6.70 17.26
N ARG A 348 0.58 7.54 17.52
CA ARG A 348 0.64 8.96 17.16
C ARG A 348 1.55 9.24 15.96
N SER A 349 1.90 8.20 15.20
CA SER A 349 2.52 8.39 13.89
C SER A 349 1.49 8.97 12.92
N MET A 350 1.94 9.89 12.06
CA MET A 350 1.11 10.42 10.98
C MET A 350 1.11 9.44 9.81
N ASN A 351 -0.06 8.97 9.41
CA ASN A 351 -0.19 8.12 8.24
C ASN A 351 -0.30 9.00 6.99
N VAL A 352 0.81 9.10 6.25
CA VAL A 352 0.98 10.09 5.18
C VAL A 352 0.11 9.82 3.94
N PRO A 353 -0.04 8.58 3.45
CA PRO A 353 -0.99 8.30 2.37
C PRO A 353 -2.42 8.69 2.72
N TYR A 354 -2.85 8.46 3.97
CA TYR A 354 -4.17 8.86 4.43
C TYR A 354 -4.33 10.38 4.58
N ALA A 355 -3.31 11.07 5.09
CA ALA A 355 -3.31 12.54 5.13
C ALA A 355 -3.40 13.16 3.73
N HIS A 356 -2.69 12.60 2.75
CA HIS A 356 -2.77 12.99 1.34
C HIS A 356 -4.18 12.76 0.76
N PHE A 357 -4.77 11.60 1.03
CA PHE A 357 -6.16 11.31 0.66
C PHE A 357 -7.14 12.36 1.24
N LEU A 358 -7.05 12.66 2.54
CA LEU A 358 -7.93 13.64 3.18
C LEU A 358 -7.71 15.06 2.64
N TYR A 359 -6.46 15.44 2.36
CA TYR A 359 -6.17 16.72 1.71
C TYR A 359 -6.98 16.89 0.41
N HIS A 360 -6.93 15.90 -0.47
CA HIS A 360 -7.67 15.96 -1.74
C HIS A 360 -9.18 15.92 -1.54
N LEU A 361 -9.67 15.15 -0.57
CA LEU A 361 -11.08 15.06 -0.22
C LEU A 361 -11.64 16.44 0.19
N HIS A 362 -11.00 17.10 1.17
CA HIS A 362 -11.47 18.39 1.68
C HIS A 362 -11.27 19.54 0.69
N ASN A 363 -10.20 19.52 -0.10
CA ASN A 363 -9.95 20.55 -1.12
C ASN A 363 -10.72 20.31 -2.43
N GLN A 364 -11.54 19.26 -2.51
CA GLN A 364 -12.33 18.91 -3.71
C GLN A 364 -11.47 18.77 -4.98
N THR A 365 -10.24 18.30 -4.82
CA THR A 365 -9.30 18.03 -5.93
C THR A 365 -9.23 16.54 -6.26
N GLY A 366 -10.02 15.72 -5.57
CA GLY A 366 -10.18 14.32 -5.87
C GLY A 366 -11.63 13.86 -5.74
N LYS A 367 -11.94 12.75 -6.40
CA LYS A 367 -13.26 12.13 -6.46
C LYS A 367 -13.21 10.76 -5.81
N VAL A 368 -14.05 10.56 -4.79
CA VAL A 368 -14.18 9.27 -4.09
C VAL A 368 -14.66 8.18 -5.05
N GLN A 369 -14.03 7.01 -4.95
CA GLN A 369 -14.35 5.82 -5.73
C GLN A 369 -14.30 4.58 -4.81
N PRO A 370 -15.31 3.71 -4.80
CA PRO A 370 -15.20 2.42 -4.14
C PRO A 370 -14.07 1.57 -4.75
N GLU A 371 -13.34 0.83 -3.91
CA GLU A 371 -12.20 0.02 -4.34
C GLU A 371 -12.57 -1.23 -5.15
N ALA A 372 -13.84 -1.64 -5.08
CA ALA A 372 -14.35 -2.84 -5.72
C ALA A 372 -13.98 -2.85 -7.20
N ASP A 373 -13.43 -3.97 -7.67
CA ASP A 373 -12.98 -4.21 -9.06
C ASP A 373 -11.73 -3.41 -9.50
N TRP A 374 -11.21 -2.49 -8.68
CA TRP A 374 -9.97 -1.78 -8.94
C TRP A 374 -8.78 -2.45 -8.27
N PHE A 375 -9.00 -2.93 -7.04
CA PHE A 375 -7.94 -3.47 -6.20
C PHE A 375 -8.35 -4.80 -5.59
N TYR A 376 -7.37 -5.67 -5.41
CA TYR A 376 -7.55 -6.92 -4.69
C TYR A 376 -6.47 -7.07 -3.63
N PHE A 377 -6.90 -7.17 -2.38
CA PHE A 377 -6.03 -7.43 -1.24
C PHE A 377 -6.33 -8.81 -0.69
N ASP A 378 -5.29 -9.62 -0.52
CA ASP A 378 -5.39 -10.89 0.17
C ASP A 378 -4.04 -11.26 0.78
N LYS A 379 -3.99 -12.38 1.52
CA LYS A 379 -2.79 -12.79 2.26
C LYS A 379 -2.38 -14.20 1.91
N LEU A 380 -1.08 -14.40 1.72
CA LEU A 380 -0.50 -15.73 1.67
C LEU A 380 -0.56 -16.37 3.05
N THR A 381 -0.97 -17.63 3.06
CA THR A 381 -1.10 -18.46 4.27
C THR A 381 -0.41 -19.80 4.05
N GLU A 382 -0.29 -20.62 5.09
CA GLU A 382 0.23 -21.98 4.98
C GLU A 382 -0.73 -22.97 4.32
N LYS A 383 -1.92 -22.52 3.90
CA LYS A 383 -2.94 -23.37 3.30
C LYS A 383 -2.90 -23.19 1.78
N ARG A 384 -2.42 -24.21 1.06
CA ARG A 384 -2.34 -24.20 -0.42
C ARG A 384 -3.64 -23.79 -1.10
N LEU A 385 -4.79 -24.30 -0.64
CA LEU A 385 -6.10 -23.95 -1.21
C LEU A 385 -6.41 -22.47 -1.12
N ASN A 386 -6.07 -21.81 0.00
CA ASN A 386 -6.26 -20.36 0.15
C ASN A 386 -5.40 -19.61 -0.87
N ASN A 387 -4.12 -20.00 -1.01
CA ASN A 387 -3.21 -19.37 -1.96
C ASN A 387 -3.63 -19.62 -3.41
N MET A 388 -4.09 -20.82 -3.76
CA MET A 388 -4.65 -21.09 -5.08
C MET A 388 -5.90 -20.24 -5.35
N MET A 389 -6.78 -20.10 -4.36
CA MET A 389 -7.98 -19.28 -4.47
C MET A 389 -7.65 -17.79 -4.63
N LEU A 390 -6.64 -17.30 -3.92
CA LEU A 390 -6.10 -15.94 -4.08
C LEU A 390 -5.75 -15.68 -5.55
N PHE A 391 -4.94 -16.54 -6.18
CA PHE A 391 -4.58 -16.36 -7.60
C PHE A 391 -5.77 -16.55 -8.54
N LYS A 392 -6.68 -17.48 -8.25
CA LYS A 392 -7.93 -17.65 -9.00
C LYS A 392 -8.80 -16.39 -8.97
N ASN A 393 -8.88 -15.72 -7.82
CA ASN A 393 -9.62 -14.47 -7.66
C ASN A 393 -8.94 -13.33 -8.42
N ILE A 394 -7.61 -13.24 -8.40
CA ILE A 394 -6.88 -12.26 -9.21
C ILE A 394 -7.19 -12.45 -10.71
N ASP A 395 -7.17 -13.70 -11.20
CA ASP A 395 -7.47 -14.01 -12.60
C ASP A 395 -8.95 -13.75 -12.96
N TYR A 396 -9.85 -13.98 -12.02
CA TYR A 396 -11.28 -13.76 -12.23
C TYR A 396 -11.69 -12.28 -12.18
N LEU A 397 -11.16 -11.53 -11.21
CA LEU A 397 -11.51 -10.13 -10.97
C LEU A 397 -10.73 -9.17 -11.89
N GLU A 398 -9.55 -9.58 -12.37
CA GLU A 398 -8.63 -8.77 -13.17
C GLU A 398 -8.46 -7.32 -12.63
N PRO A 399 -8.11 -7.12 -11.35
CA PRO A 399 -7.95 -5.80 -10.75
C PRO A 399 -6.78 -5.03 -11.40
N TYR A 400 -6.76 -3.70 -11.29
CA TYR A 400 -5.61 -2.89 -11.72
C TYR A 400 -4.39 -3.11 -10.84
N CYS A 401 -4.58 -3.21 -9.53
CA CYS A 401 -3.50 -3.45 -8.59
C CYS A 401 -3.89 -4.50 -7.54
N ILE A 402 -2.91 -5.32 -7.16
CA ILE A 402 -3.05 -6.38 -6.18
C ILE A 402 -2.09 -6.14 -5.02
N CYS A 403 -2.46 -6.56 -3.83
CA CYS A 403 -1.56 -6.65 -2.68
C CYS A 403 -1.60 -8.09 -2.15
N ILE A 404 -0.43 -8.73 -2.12
CA ILE A 404 -0.26 -10.13 -1.68
C ILE A 404 0.53 -10.13 -0.37
N ASN A 405 -0.18 -9.89 0.73
CA ASN A 405 0.44 -9.66 2.04
C ASN A 405 0.81 -10.99 2.73
N ASP A 406 1.63 -10.91 3.76
CA ASP A 406 2.15 -12.04 4.52
C ASP A 406 1.30 -12.32 5.77
N ALA A 407 0.67 -13.50 5.83
CA ALA A 407 -0.02 -13.99 7.02
C ALA A 407 0.56 -15.30 7.56
N PHE A 408 1.80 -15.63 7.23
CA PHE A 408 2.43 -16.84 7.72
C PHE A 408 2.79 -16.74 9.21
N THR A 409 2.49 -17.80 9.95
CA THR A 409 2.65 -17.98 11.40
C THR A 409 3.37 -19.28 11.78
N LYS A 410 3.48 -20.28 10.89
CA LYS A 410 4.07 -21.61 11.15
C LYS A 410 5.56 -21.67 10.82
N GLY A 411 6.15 -22.85 11.05
CA GLY A 411 7.58 -23.12 10.86
C GLY A 411 8.06 -22.99 9.40
N LYS A 412 9.34 -22.64 9.27
CA LYS A 412 10.03 -22.26 8.02
C LYS A 412 9.72 -23.16 6.82
N ARG A 413 9.81 -24.50 6.97
CA ARG A 413 9.62 -25.45 5.87
C ARG A 413 8.24 -25.36 5.18
N ILE A 414 7.18 -25.06 5.94
CA ILE A 414 5.82 -24.93 5.37
C ILE A 414 5.72 -23.60 4.62
N VAL A 415 6.29 -22.55 5.20
CA VAL A 415 6.33 -21.20 4.61
C VAL A 415 7.11 -21.20 3.29
N ASP A 416 8.29 -21.81 3.25
CA ASP A 416 9.12 -21.88 2.03
C ASP A 416 8.36 -22.54 0.85
N LYS A 417 7.60 -23.61 1.11
CA LYS A 417 6.79 -24.28 0.07
C LYS A 417 5.70 -23.40 -0.52
N GLU A 418 5.06 -22.57 0.30
CA GLU A 418 4.00 -21.67 -0.16
C GLU A 418 4.57 -20.41 -0.81
N ILE A 419 5.74 -19.94 -0.36
CA ILE A 419 6.53 -18.93 -1.07
C ILE A 419 6.91 -19.43 -2.47
N ASP A 420 7.45 -20.66 -2.59
CA ASP A 420 7.80 -21.25 -3.89
C ASP A 420 6.59 -21.34 -4.82
N PHE A 421 5.42 -21.73 -4.28
CA PHE A 421 4.17 -21.74 -5.03
C PHE A 421 3.80 -20.33 -5.52
N ALA A 422 3.81 -19.34 -4.63
CA ALA A 422 3.48 -17.96 -4.98
C ALA A 422 4.45 -17.39 -6.04
N ILE A 423 5.76 -17.62 -5.88
CA ILE A 423 6.78 -17.21 -6.84
C ILE A 423 6.51 -17.81 -8.23
N LYS A 424 6.16 -19.10 -8.32
CA LYS A 424 5.80 -19.72 -9.61
C LYS A 424 4.57 -19.08 -10.26
N GLN A 425 3.56 -18.70 -9.48
CA GLN A 425 2.40 -17.98 -10.00
C GLN A 425 2.77 -16.57 -10.46
N LEU A 426 3.61 -15.86 -9.71
CA LEU A 426 4.11 -14.54 -10.07
C LEU A 426 5.00 -14.58 -11.33
N GLU A 427 5.87 -15.58 -11.48
CA GLU A 427 6.71 -15.78 -12.66
C GLU A 427 5.86 -16.02 -13.92
N LYS A 428 4.80 -16.84 -13.80
CA LYS A 428 3.82 -17.03 -14.89
C LYS A 428 3.10 -15.72 -15.25
N ARG A 429 2.77 -14.90 -14.25
CA ARG A 429 2.02 -13.65 -14.45
C ARG A 429 2.87 -12.50 -14.98
N TYR A 430 4.15 -12.46 -14.59
CA TYR A 430 5.12 -11.42 -14.93
C TYR A 430 6.38 -12.03 -15.56
N PRO A 431 6.25 -12.66 -16.74
CA PRO A 431 7.35 -13.40 -17.35
C PRO A 431 8.42 -12.49 -17.98
N VAL A 432 8.11 -11.22 -18.25
CA VAL A 432 9.02 -10.28 -18.90
C VAL A 432 9.94 -9.65 -17.86
N PRO A 433 11.27 -9.87 -17.93
CA PRO A 433 12.21 -9.18 -17.05
C PRO A 433 12.17 -7.66 -17.25
N SER A 434 12.30 -6.92 -16.16
CA SER A 434 12.55 -5.48 -16.23
C SER A 434 13.96 -5.21 -16.78
N PRO A 435 14.21 -4.04 -17.38
CA PRO A 435 15.49 -3.73 -18.02
C PRO A 435 16.65 -3.51 -17.02
N PHE A 436 16.39 -3.66 -15.71
CA PHE A 436 17.35 -3.46 -14.62
C PHE A 436 17.85 -4.77 -14.01
N GLU A 437 17.23 -5.90 -14.34
CA GLU A 437 17.63 -7.20 -13.83
C GLU A 437 19.00 -7.61 -14.34
N LYS A 438 19.84 -8.19 -13.47
CA LYS A 438 21.10 -8.80 -13.90
C LYS A 438 20.83 -9.88 -14.95
N VAL A 439 21.70 -9.95 -15.96
CA VAL A 439 21.74 -11.10 -16.88
C VAL A 439 22.08 -12.35 -16.06
N LYS A 440 21.28 -13.41 -16.22
CA LYS A 440 21.47 -14.70 -15.53
C LYS A 440 22.65 -15.47 -16.12
#